data_AF-A0A965QGJ2-F1
#
_entry.id   AF-A0A965QGJ2-F1
#
_cell.length_a   1.000
_cell.length_b   1.000
_cell.length_c   1.000
_cell.angle_alpha   90.00
_cell.angle_beta   90.00
_cell.angle_gamma   90.00
#
_symmetry.space_group_name_H-M   'P 1'
#
loop_
_entity.id
_entity.type
_entity.pdbx_description
1 polymer ?
#
loop_
_entity_poly.entity_id
_entity_poly.type
_entity_poly.pdbx_seq_one_letter_code
_entity_poly.pdbx_strand_id
1 'polypeptide(L)'
;MMKFLYFLILIVFVSCRSNKSIITKNVDIEVYTYENEGEIQASAMPILSTESKLNEYNRRFEYLLINVPEIHFPQKAERRKEIWDLYPDTTKLKKLYLNEYVQDEKLTNYFELTKAAIWNENFEATITFTIDELLEVASKFFYCDKVFPDSTIQSHVCIGLNGISEANWSKDYKLLEAFCYEAIFNDLDKDISEIDESYSFEKNEACQKYKSMIVTLDLYLEDVRNELFASMKNNPVLRTELLEYYEHNKSNLAFKIMN
;
A
#
# COMPACT_ATOMS: atom_id res chain seq x y z
N MET A 1 62.45 -27.05 -21.84
CA MET A 1 61.55 -27.40 -20.71
C MET A 1 62.01 -26.68 -19.46
N MET A 2 61.35 -25.59 -19.08
CA MET A 2 61.07 -25.26 -17.67
C MET A 2 59.99 -24.18 -17.68
N LYS A 3 58.84 -24.57 -17.14
CA LYS A 3 57.56 -23.89 -17.30
C LYS A 3 57.52 -22.63 -16.42
N PHE A 4 56.94 -21.58 -16.99
CA PHE A 4 56.40 -20.41 -16.32
C PHE A 4 55.58 -20.84 -15.08
N LEU A 5 56.06 -20.50 -13.90
CA LEU A 5 55.32 -20.55 -12.65
C LEU A 5 55.28 -19.12 -12.09
N TYR A 6 54.54 -18.23 -12.74
CA TYR A 6 54.15 -16.97 -12.12
C TYR A 6 52.84 -17.21 -11.39
N PHE A 7 53.02 -17.30 -10.08
CA PHE A 7 52.04 -17.42 -9.03
C PHE A 7 50.92 -16.39 -9.21
N LEU A 8 49.71 -16.92 -9.37
CA LEU A 8 48.44 -16.24 -9.49
C LEU A 8 47.96 -15.88 -8.09
N ILE A 9 48.29 -14.68 -7.59
CA ILE A 9 47.71 -14.11 -6.35
C ILE A 9 47.53 -12.60 -6.57
N LEU A 10 46.40 -12.07 -6.05
CA LEU A 10 45.94 -10.66 -6.03
C LEU A 10 45.26 -10.23 -7.35
N ILE A 11 43.94 -10.03 -7.47
CA ILE A 11 42.94 -9.47 -6.54
C ILE A 11 41.57 -10.07 -6.91
N VAL A 12 41.04 -10.96 -6.06
CA VAL A 12 39.59 -11.15 -5.92
C VAL A 12 39.22 -10.63 -4.54
N PHE A 13 39.40 -9.33 -4.34
CA PHE A 13 38.53 -8.59 -3.44
C PHE A 13 37.24 -8.31 -4.20
N VAL A 14 36.49 -9.37 -4.51
CA VAL A 14 35.04 -9.23 -4.60
C VAL A 14 34.63 -8.87 -3.20
N SER A 15 34.57 -7.56 -2.96
CA SER A 15 33.95 -6.98 -1.81
C SER A 15 32.54 -7.57 -1.74
N CYS A 16 32.38 -8.64 -0.97
CA CYS A 16 31.10 -8.97 -0.35
C CYS A 16 30.82 -7.88 0.69
N ARG A 17 30.74 -6.61 0.27
CA ARG A 17 29.73 -5.74 0.82
C ARG A 17 28.45 -6.42 0.38
N SER A 18 27.92 -7.33 1.22
CA SER A 18 26.53 -7.73 1.06
C SER A 18 25.77 -6.42 1.22
N ASN A 19 25.44 -5.79 0.09
CA ASN A 19 24.64 -4.59 0.07
C ASN A 19 23.25 -5.10 0.43
N LYS A 20 23.04 -5.36 1.73
CA LYS A 20 21.81 -5.92 2.25
C LYS A 20 20.74 -4.92 1.81
N SER A 21 19.83 -5.39 0.94
CA SER A 21 18.72 -4.61 0.43
C SER A 21 17.99 -3.96 1.60
N ILE A 22 17.47 -2.75 1.40
CA ILE A 22 16.75 -2.05 2.46
C ILE A 22 15.57 -2.86 2.98
N ILE A 23 14.96 -3.65 2.09
CA ILE A 23 13.90 -4.60 2.42
C ILE A 23 14.43 -5.62 3.43
N THR A 24 15.53 -6.33 3.14
CA THR A 24 16.12 -7.31 4.09
C THR A 24 16.55 -6.73 5.42
N LYS A 25 16.73 -5.41 5.53
CA LYS A 25 17.11 -4.73 6.77
C LYS A 25 15.90 -4.33 7.62
N ASN A 26 14.73 -4.18 7.02
CA ASN A 26 13.57 -3.58 7.66
C ASN A 26 12.28 -4.40 7.54
N VAL A 27 12.29 -5.49 6.79
CA VAL A 27 11.09 -6.27 6.49
C VAL A 27 11.32 -7.72 6.88
N ASP A 28 10.41 -8.23 7.67
CA ASP A 28 10.29 -9.65 8.02
C ASP A 28 9.07 -10.26 7.32
N ILE A 29 9.05 -11.58 7.19
CA ILE A 29 7.87 -12.32 6.74
C ILE A 29 7.28 -13.04 7.95
N GLU A 30 6.03 -12.70 8.28
CA GLU A 30 5.24 -13.45 9.24
C GLU A 30 4.39 -14.50 8.52
N VAL A 31 4.15 -15.62 9.20
CA VAL A 31 3.30 -16.70 8.70
C VAL A 31 2.19 -16.89 9.73
N TYR A 32 0.96 -16.67 9.31
CA TYR A 32 -0.24 -16.87 10.12
C TYR A 32 -0.92 -18.15 9.70
N THR A 33 -1.48 -18.88 10.66
CA THR A 33 -2.31 -20.06 10.39
C THR A 33 -3.76 -19.76 10.72
N TYR A 34 -4.67 -20.24 9.89
CA TYR A 34 -6.12 -20.09 10.09
C TYR A 34 -6.84 -21.35 9.66
N GLU A 35 -8.04 -21.57 10.18
CA GLU A 35 -8.90 -22.68 9.78
C GLU A 35 -9.85 -22.22 8.68
N ASN A 36 -9.94 -22.99 7.59
CA ASN A 36 -10.87 -22.75 6.50
C ASN A 36 -11.46 -24.09 6.05
N GLU A 37 -12.78 -24.22 6.11
CA GLU A 37 -13.52 -25.45 5.78
C GLU A 37 -13.00 -26.71 6.52
N GLY A 38 -12.50 -26.55 7.75
CA GLY A 38 -11.97 -27.63 8.57
C GLY A 38 -10.51 -28.02 8.27
N GLU A 39 -9.85 -27.33 7.34
CA GLU A 39 -8.43 -27.49 7.05
C GLU A 39 -7.62 -26.31 7.63
N ILE A 40 -6.46 -26.63 8.24
CA ILE A 40 -5.51 -25.59 8.66
C ILE A 40 -4.78 -25.09 7.41
N GLN A 41 -4.98 -23.81 7.12
CA GLN A 41 -4.30 -23.06 6.06
C GLN A 41 -3.28 -22.10 6.67
N ALA A 42 -2.38 -21.58 5.82
CA ALA A 42 -1.41 -20.57 6.22
C ALA A 42 -1.37 -19.41 5.21
N SER A 43 -1.08 -18.20 5.71
CA SER A 43 -0.83 -17.00 4.92
C SER A 43 0.48 -16.34 5.38
N ALA A 44 1.13 -15.59 4.49
CA ALA A 44 2.43 -14.98 4.74
C ALA A 44 2.35 -13.55 4.29
N MET A 45 2.75 -12.67 5.20
CA MET A 45 2.67 -11.24 4.96
C MET A 45 4.01 -10.60 5.28
N PRO A 46 4.42 -9.59 4.49
CA PRO A 46 5.50 -8.72 4.89
C PRO A 46 5.06 -7.88 6.08
N ILE A 47 5.95 -7.73 7.05
CA ILE A 47 5.78 -6.75 8.12
C ILE A 47 7.05 -5.93 8.24
N LEU A 48 6.95 -4.71 8.75
CA LEU A 48 8.15 -4.04 9.22
C LEU A 48 8.73 -4.83 10.39
N SER A 49 10.04 -5.02 10.37
CA SER A 49 10.77 -5.65 11.46
C SER A 49 10.59 -4.85 12.74
N THR A 50 10.45 -5.52 13.89
CA THR A 50 10.28 -4.87 15.20
C THR A 50 11.45 -3.95 15.56
N GLU A 51 12.65 -4.26 15.05
CA GLU A 51 13.87 -3.46 15.23
C GLU A 51 13.99 -2.32 14.22
N SER A 52 13.06 -2.20 13.26
CA SER A 52 13.10 -1.13 12.26
C SER A 52 12.76 0.21 12.90
N LYS A 53 13.62 1.20 12.65
CA LYS A 53 13.32 2.60 12.98
C LYS A 53 12.20 3.21 12.11
N LEU A 54 11.73 2.49 11.09
CA LEU A 54 10.65 2.93 10.21
C LEU A 54 9.26 2.67 10.82
N ASN A 55 9.17 2.01 11.98
CA ASN A 55 7.90 1.74 12.64
C ASN A 55 7.12 3.00 13.05
N GLU A 56 7.77 4.16 13.19
CA GLU A 56 7.09 5.45 13.38
C GLU A 56 6.21 5.86 12.18
N TYR A 57 6.51 5.32 10.99
CA TYR A 57 5.79 5.57 9.74
C TYR A 57 5.20 4.27 9.18
N ASN A 58 4.79 3.36 10.07
CA ASN A 58 4.44 1.98 9.73
C ASN A 58 3.39 1.89 8.62
N ARG A 59 2.31 2.66 8.69
CA ARG A 59 1.20 2.65 7.72
C ARG A 59 1.67 2.97 6.31
N ARG A 60 2.55 3.97 6.16
CA ARG A 60 3.11 4.35 4.86
C ARG A 60 3.90 3.20 4.22
N PHE A 61 4.75 2.52 5.00
CA PHE A 61 5.53 1.39 4.50
C PHE A 61 4.71 0.12 4.31
N GLU A 62 3.75 -0.14 5.20
CA GLU A 62 2.80 -1.24 5.07
C GLU A 62 2.02 -1.14 3.76
N TYR A 63 1.53 0.06 3.42
CA TYR A 63 0.86 0.29 2.14
C TYR A 63 1.76 -0.11 0.97
N LEU A 64 3.02 0.32 0.98
CA LEU A 64 3.97 -0.02 -0.08
C LEU A 64 4.20 -1.54 -0.15
N LEU A 65 4.35 -2.22 0.98
CA LEU A 65 4.61 -3.67 1.06
C LEU A 65 3.42 -4.52 0.61
N ILE A 66 2.20 -4.02 0.76
CA ILE A 66 0.97 -4.72 0.35
C ILE A 66 0.62 -4.41 -1.10
N ASN A 67 0.80 -3.16 -1.55
CA ASN A 67 0.23 -2.68 -2.80
C ASN A 67 1.21 -2.47 -3.95
N VAL A 68 2.52 -2.53 -3.72
CA VAL A 68 3.50 -2.42 -4.80
C VAL A 68 3.95 -3.77 -5.37
N PRO A 69 4.26 -4.79 -4.54
CA PRO A 69 4.95 -5.98 -5.02
C PRO A 69 4.21 -6.76 -6.10
N GLU A 70 4.91 -7.07 -7.18
CA GLU A 70 4.34 -7.86 -8.28
C GLU A 70 3.92 -9.26 -7.83
N ILE A 71 4.53 -9.79 -6.76
CA ILE A 71 4.22 -11.11 -6.22
C ILE A 71 2.74 -11.27 -5.89
N HIS A 72 1.98 -10.18 -5.70
CA HIS A 72 0.53 -10.23 -5.45
C HIS A 72 -0.33 -10.21 -6.71
N PHE A 73 0.24 -9.92 -7.87
CA PHE A 73 -0.51 -9.85 -9.12
C PHE A 73 -1.02 -11.24 -9.55
N PRO A 74 -2.17 -11.32 -10.26
CA PRO A 74 -2.72 -12.60 -10.72
C PRO A 74 -1.71 -13.46 -11.49
N GLN A 75 -0.82 -12.85 -12.26
CA GLN A 75 0.19 -13.53 -13.08
C GLN A 75 1.27 -14.24 -12.24
N LYS A 76 1.45 -13.85 -10.97
CA LYS A 76 2.39 -14.50 -10.05
C LYS A 76 1.72 -15.56 -9.16
N ALA A 77 0.47 -15.95 -9.44
CA ALA A 77 -0.26 -16.94 -8.63
C ALA A 77 0.48 -18.29 -8.52
N GLU A 78 1.04 -18.80 -9.63
CA GLU A 78 1.83 -20.04 -9.61
C GLU A 78 3.08 -19.90 -8.76
N ARG A 79 3.80 -18.77 -8.88
CA ARG A 79 4.99 -18.50 -8.07
C ARG A 79 4.66 -18.42 -6.58
N ARG A 80 3.54 -17.78 -6.21
CA ARG A 80 3.05 -17.79 -4.83
C ARG A 80 2.80 -19.22 -4.37
N LYS A 81 2.12 -20.03 -5.18
CA LYS A 81 1.84 -21.44 -4.87
C LYS A 81 3.13 -22.24 -4.65
N GLU A 82 4.14 -22.09 -5.49
CA GLU A 82 5.43 -22.77 -5.31
C GLU A 82 6.11 -22.44 -3.97
N ILE A 83 6.03 -21.18 -3.54
CA ILE A 83 6.58 -20.77 -2.25
C ILE A 83 5.70 -21.33 -1.11
N TRP A 84 4.40 -21.39 -1.31
CA TRP A 84 3.43 -21.96 -0.37
C TRP A 84 3.59 -23.46 -0.13
N ASP A 85 3.89 -24.22 -1.18
CA ASP A 85 4.12 -25.68 -1.12
C ASP A 85 5.34 -26.06 -0.23
N LEU A 86 6.08 -25.07 0.27
CA LEU A 86 7.16 -25.26 1.25
C LEU A 86 6.64 -25.39 2.68
N TYR A 87 5.41 -24.99 2.98
CA TYR A 87 4.83 -25.17 4.31
C TYR A 87 4.76 -26.67 4.66
N PRO A 88 5.17 -27.11 5.87
CA PRO A 88 5.41 -26.32 7.08
C PRO A 88 6.84 -25.81 7.29
N ASP A 89 7.76 -25.90 6.32
CA ASP A 89 9.11 -25.30 6.41
C ASP A 89 9.03 -23.76 6.29
N THR A 90 8.64 -23.13 7.40
CA THR A 90 8.48 -21.67 7.47
C THR A 90 9.80 -20.93 7.28
N THR A 91 10.96 -21.54 7.56
CA THR A 91 12.25 -20.87 7.38
C THR A 91 12.56 -20.69 5.89
N LYS A 92 12.38 -21.74 5.09
CA LYS A 92 12.59 -21.68 3.65
C LYS A 92 11.52 -20.84 2.96
N LEU A 93 10.26 -20.96 3.40
CA LEU A 93 9.14 -20.15 2.92
C LEU A 93 9.41 -18.65 3.11
N LYS A 94 9.68 -18.22 4.36
CA LYS A 94 9.94 -16.81 4.69
C LYS A 94 11.11 -16.25 3.87
N LYS A 95 12.19 -17.02 3.73
CA LYS A 95 13.36 -16.61 2.94
C LYS A 95 13.02 -16.40 1.47
N LEU A 96 12.28 -17.33 0.84
CA LEU A 96 11.94 -17.21 -0.57
C LEU A 96 10.91 -16.10 -0.81
N TYR A 97 9.92 -15.96 0.07
CA TYR A 97 8.95 -14.88 -0.01
C TYR A 97 9.62 -13.51 0.12
N LEU A 98 10.53 -13.33 1.10
CA LEU A 98 11.31 -12.09 1.25
C LEU A 98 12.17 -11.80 0.01
N ASN A 99 12.72 -12.83 -0.63
CA ASN A 99 13.51 -12.63 -1.85
C ASN A 99 12.67 -12.05 -2.99
N GLU A 100 11.39 -12.41 -3.12
CA GLU A 100 10.50 -11.79 -4.13
C GLU A 100 10.38 -10.27 -3.90
N TYR A 101 10.28 -9.84 -2.65
CA TYR A 101 10.24 -8.42 -2.30
C TYR A 101 11.56 -7.71 -2.56
N VAL A 102 12.68 -8.39 -2.31
CA VAL A 102 14.03 -7.85 -2.54
C VAL A 102 14.34 -7.71 -4.04
N GLN A 103 13.79 -8.59 -4.87
CA GLN A 103 13.98 -8.58 -6.32
C GLN A 103 13.00 -7.63 -7.04
N ASP A 104 11.96 -7.16 -6.35
CA ASP A 104 11.06 -6.15 -6.87
C ASP A 104 11.72 -4.76 -6.85
N GLU A 105 12.22 -4.35 -8.02
CA GLU A 105 12.89 -3.05 -8.20
C GLU A 105 11.94 -1.87 -7.91
N LYS A 106 10.66 -2.00 -8.27
CA LYS A 106 9.66 -0.94 -8.07
C LYS A 106 9.40 -0.72 -6.58
N LEU A 107 9.16 -1.79 -5.83
CA LEU A 107 9.03 -1.73 -4.38
C LEU A 107 10.30 -1.14 -3.75
N THR A 108 11.47 -1.69 -4.12
CA THR A 108 12.75 -1.25 -3.54
C THR A 108 12.97 0.25 -3.74
N ASN A 109 12.64 0.77 -4.93
CA ASN A 109 12.75 2.19 -5.25
C ASN A 109 11.84 3.06 -4.38
N TYR A 110 10.53 2.74 -4.24
CA TYR A 110 9.67 3.54 -3.36
C TYR A 110 10.08 3.43 -1.90
N PHE A 111 10.52 2.26 -1.46
CA PHE A 111 10.93 2.04 -0.08
C PHE A 111 12.17 2.88 0.26
N GLU A 112 13.21 2.86 -0.58
CA GLU A 112 14.39 3.72 -0.39
C GLU A 112 14.04 5.20 -0.51
N LEU A 113 13.20 5.58 -1.47
CA LEU A 113 12.82 6.98 -1.67
C LEU A 113 12.05 7.54 -0.47
N THR A 114 11.09 6.77 0.05
CA THR A 114 10.30 7.13 1.25
C THR A 114 11.21 7.25 2.46
N LYS A 115 12.12 6.28 2.66
CA LYS A 115 13.11 6.34 3.74
C LYS A 115 14.07 7.52 3.60
N ALA A 116 14.53 7.82 2.39
CA ALA A 116 15.44 8.93 2.13
C ALA A 116 14.78 10.26 2.51
N ALA A 117 13.50 10.45 2.20
CA ALA A 117 12.75 11.63 2.62
C ALA A 117 12.67 11.79 4.15
N ILE A 118 12.63 10.69 4.90
CA ILE A 118 12.55 10.72 6.37
C ILE A 118 13.91 11.03 7.02
N TRP A 119 15.03 10.47 6.52
CA TRP A 119 16.31 10.49 7.24
C TRP A 119 17.43 11.30 6.59
N ASN A 120 17.30 11.70 5.33
CA ASN A 120 18.27 12.59 4.73
C ASN A 120 17.81 14.04 4.90
N GLU A 121 18.45 14.76 5.81
CA GLU A 121 18.17 16.18 6.09
C GLU A 121 18.28 17.09 4.86
N ASN A 122 19.04 16.66 3.83
CA ASN A 122 19.21 17.38 2.57
C ASN A 122 18.35 16.78 1.43
N PHE A 123 17.34 15.97 1.75
CA PHE A 123 16.46 15.41 0.74
C PHE A 123 15.58 16.50 0.15
N GLU A 124 15.63 16.65 -1.17
CA GLU A 124 14.75 17.54 -1.90
C GLU A 124 13.71 16.75 -2.69
N ALA A 125 12.45 16.82 -2.26
CA ALA A 125 11.34 16.26 -3.02
C ALA A 125 11.17 17.00 -4.36
N THR A 126 11.30 16.26 -5.46
CA THR A 126 11.12 16.72 -6.83
C THR A 126 9.78 16.30 -7.43
N ILE A 127 9.17 15.23 -6.88
CA ILE A 127 7.84 14.77 -7.27
C ILE A 127 6.82 15.77 -6.75
N THR A 128 5.86 16.13 -7.60
CA THR A 128 4.80 17.08 -7.25
C THR A 128 3.43 16.51 -7.60
N PHE A 129 2.48 16.78 -6.71
CA PHE A 129 1.07 16.52 -6.93
C PHE A 129 0.25 17.77 -6.64
N THR A 130 -0.92 17.92 -7.25
CA THR A 130 -1.85 19.01 -6.91
C THR A 130 -2.77 18.60 -5.76
N ILE A 131 -3.45 19.59 -5.16
CA ILE A 131 -4.53 19.31 -4.20
C ILE A 131 -5.65 18.49 -4.84
N ASP A 132 -5.98 18.74 -6.12
CA ASP A 132 -7.01 17.96 -6.82
C ASP A 132 -6.60 16.50 -6.97
N GLU A 133 -5.33 16.23 -7.30
CA GLU A 133 -4.78 14.87 -7.37
C GLU A 133 -4.80 14.19 -5.99
N LEU A 134 -4.45 14.90 -4.92
CA LEU A 134 -4.54 14.40 -3.54
C LEU A 134 -5.96 13.96 -3.20
N LEU A 135 -6.94 14.80 -3.48
CA LEU A 135 -8.35 14.53 -3.17
C LEU A 135 -8.93 13.43 -4.07
N GLU A 136 -8.58 13.41 -5.36
CA GLU A 136 -8.97 12.33 -6.26
C GLU A 136 -8.44 10.99 -5.74
N VAL A 137 -7.15 10.91 -5.38
CA VAL A 137 -6.55 9.65 -4.89
C VAL A 137 -7.19 9.22 -3.59
N ALA A 138 -7.31 10.14 -2.63
CA ALA A 138 -7.91 9.85 -1.33
C ALA A 138 -9.37 9.39 -1.45
N SER A 139 -10.16 9.98 -2.36
CA SER A 139 -11.57 9.61 -2.54
C SER A 139 -11.76 8.13 -2.89
N LYS A 140 -10.80 7.51 -3.59
CA LYS A 140 -10.91 6.10 -4.02
C LYS A 140 -10.72 5.10 -2.89
N PHE A 141 -10.24 5.52 -1.73
CA PHE A 141 -10.18 4.67 -0.55
C PHE A 141 -11.56 4.34 0.01
N PHE A 142 -12.59 5.16 -0.25
CA PHE A 142 -13.94 4.98 0.28
C PHE A 142 -14.80 4.16 -0.70
N TYR A 143 -14.79 2.82 -0.56
CA TYR A 143 -15.35 1.92 -1.56
C TYR A 143 -16.68 1.29 -1.13
N CYS A 144 -17.64 1.25 -2.05
CA CYS A 144 -18.86 0.44 -1.93
C CYS A 144 -18.63 -0.93 -2.59
N ASP A 145 -18.64 -1.98 -1.78
CA ASP A 145 -18.24 -3.33 -2.15
C ASP A 145 -19.40 -4.14 -2.75
N LYS A 146 -20.52 -4.19 -2.03
CA LYS A 146 -21.68 -4.98 -2.44
C LYS A 146 -22.99 -4.40 -1.95
N VAL A 147 -24.06 -4.77 -2.65
CA VAL A 147 -25.45 -4.48 -2.26
C VAL A 147 -26.10 -5.76 -1.77
N PHE A 148 -26.79 -5.68 -0.63
CA PHE A 148 -27.59 -6.77 -0.10
C PHE A 148 -28.99 -6.82 -0.75
N PRO A 149 -29.71 -7.96 -0.66
CA PRO A 149 -31.06 -8.08 -1.22
C PRO A 149 -32.07 -7.04 -0.73
N ASP A 150 -31.84 -6.43 0.44
CA ASP A 150 -32.66 -5.37 1.02
C ASP A 150 -32.27 -3.95 0.56
N SER A 151 -31.41 -3.83 -0.45
CA SER A 151 -30.82 -2.60 -1.00
C SER A 151 -29.84 -1.86 -0.08
N THR A 152 -29.46 -2.44 1.07
CA THR A 152 -28.39 -1.86 1.89
C THR A 152 -27.02 -2.10 1.25
N ILE A 153 -26.10 -1.16 1.44
CA ILE A 153 -24.76 -1.21 0.84
C ILE A 153 -23.71 -1.48 1.91
N GLN A 154 -22.89 -2.51 1.68
CA GLN A 154 -21.63 -2.70 2.40
C GLN A 154 -20.56 -1.81 1.78
N SER A 155 -19.83 -1.11 2.64
CA SER A 155 -18.76 -0.22 2.24
C SER A 155 -17.59 -0.32 3.21
N HIS A 156 -16.39 0.04 2.77
CA HIS A 156 -15.19 0.00 3.60
C HIS A 156 -14.16 1.04 3.14
N VAL A 157 -13.26 1.43 4.04
CA VAL A 157 -12.05 2.16 3.69
C VAL A 157 -10.97 1.14 3.30
N CYS A 158 -10.55 1.14 2.05
CA CYS A 158 -9.62 0.15 1.50
C CYS A 158 -8.21 0.30 2.08
N ILE A 159 -7.47 -0.81 2.17
CA ILE A 159 -6.02 -0.79 2.46
C ILE A 159 -5.17 -0.70 1.18
N GLY A 160 -5.81 -0.57 0.01
CA GLY A 160 -5.19 -0.68 -1.30
C GLY A 160 -6.14 -0.38 -2.45
N LEU A 161 -5.64 0.20 -3.55
CA LEU A 161 -6.45 0.59 -4.72
C LEU A 161 -6.28 -0.33 -5.95
N ASN A 162 -5.41 -1.35 -5.90
CA ASN A 162 -5.04 -2.17 -7.07
C ASN A 162 -6.19 -2.96 -7.72
N GLY A 163 -7.34 -3.09 -7.05
CA GLY A 163 -8.56 -3.73 -7.58
C GLY A 163 -9.66 -2.77 -8.02
N ILE A 164 -9.45 -1.45 -7.88
CA ILE A 164 -10.46 -0.44 -8.19
C ILE A 164 -10.23 0.07 -9.61
N SER A 165 -11.17 -0.19 -10.52
CA SER A 165 -11.08 0.22 -11.93
C SER A 165 -10.93 1.73 -12.11
N GLU A 166 -11.59 2.49 -11.25
CA GLU A 166 -11.61 3.95 -11.17
C GLU A 166 -10.27 4.50 -10.65
N ALA A 167 -9.38 3.63 -10.19
CA ALA A 167 -8.00 3.93 -9.82
C ALA A 167 -7.00 3.38 -10.86
N ASN A 168 -7.37 3.35 -12.14
CA ASN A 168 -6.46 3.01 -13.25
C ASN A 168 -5.87 4.27 -13.89
N TRP A 169 -4.84 4.81 -13.24
CA TRP A 169 -4.21 6.07 -13.62
C TRP A 169 -3.04 5.88 -14.57
N SER A 170 -2.82 6.83 -15.49
CA SER A 170 -1.62 6.87 -16.32
C SER A 170 -0.41 7.44 -15.57
N LYS A 171 -0.65 8.35 -14.62
CA LYS A 171 0.37 8.91 -13.72
C LYS A 171 0.56 7.98 -12.53
N ASP A 172 1.80 7.87 -12.08
CA ASP A 172 2.16 7.06 -10.92
C ASP A 172 1.88 7.82 -9.62
N TYR A 173 0.89 7.34 -8.86
CA TYR A 173 0.48 7.91 -7.58
C TYR A 173 0.92 7.08 -6.37
N LYS A 174 1.77 6.06 -6.50
CA LYS A 174 2.00 5.11 -5.38
C LYS A 174 2.51 5.75 -4.09
N LEU A 175 3.32 6.80 -4.18
CA LEU A 175 3.73 7.57 -2.98
C LEU A 175 2.59 8.40 -2.39
N LEU A 176 1.73 8.97 -3.25
CA LEU A 176 0.55 9.73 -2.82
C LEU A 176 -0.51 8.79 -2.22
N GLU A 177 -0.72 7.61 -2.80
CA GLU A 177 -1.59 6.57 -2.25
C GLU A 177 -1.12 6.12 -0.85
N ALA A 178 0.17 5.87 -0.67
CA ALA A 178 0.74 5.48 0.62
C ALA A 178 0.56 6.59 1.68
N PHE A 179 0.70 7.85 1.26
CA PHE A 179 0.42 9.00 2.11
C PHE A 179 -1.07 9.10 2.46
N CYS A 180 -1.98 9.00 1.48
CA CYS A 180 -3.42 9.07 1.71
C CYS A 180 -3.89 7.96 2.66
N TYR A 181 -3.39 6.74 2.47
CA TYR A 181 -3.66 5.63 3.39
C TYR A 181 -3.23 5.98 4.82
N GLU A 182 -1.99 6.41 5.01
CA GLU A 182 -1.48 6.78 6.33
C GLU A 182 -2.29 7.92 6.97
N ALA A 183 -2.58 8.98 6.20
CA ALA A 183 -3.31 10.16 6.67
C ALA A 183 -4.78 9.85 7.04
N ILE A 184 -5.48 9.09 6.20
CA ILE A 184 -6.86 8.69 6.46
C ILE A 184 -6.92 7.83 7.73
N PHE A 185 -6.05 6.81 7.83
CA PHE A 185 -6.08 5.93 8.99
C PHE A 185 -5.58 6.60 10.27
N ASN A 186 -4.73 7.63 10.19
CA ASN A 186 -4.39 8.45 11.34
C ASN A 186 -5.63 9.16 11.93
N ASP A 187 -6.60 9.55 11.10
CA ASP A 187 -7.88 10.06 11.60
C ASP A 187 -8.81 8.94 12.09
N LEU A 188 -8.92 7.83 11.34
CA LEU A 188 -9.77 6.68 11.73
C LEU A 188 -9.36 6.04 13.06
N ASP A 189 -8.09 6.16 13.46
CA ASP A 189 -7.57 5.65 14.74
C ASP A 189 -7.94 6.53 15.94
N LYS A 190 -8.46 7.75 15.72
CA LYS A 190 -8.92 8.65 16.80
C LYS A 190 -10.18 8.07 17.47
N ASP A 191 -10.42 8.44 18.74
CA ASP A 191 -11.65 8.06 19.45
C ASP A 191 -12.93 8.55 18.73
N ILE A 192 -12.81 9.70 18.05
CA ILE A 192 -13.83 10.29 17.17
C ILE A 192 -13.12 10.66 15.87
N SER A 193 -13.51 10.01 14.78
CA SER A 193 -12.97 10.25 13.44
C SER A 193 -13.94 11.13 12.65
N GLU A 194 -13.48 12.32 12.27
CA GLU A 194 -14.28 13.22 11.44
C GLU A 194 -14.44 12.66 10.02
N ILE A 195 -13.42 11.96 9.51
CA ILE A 195 -13.49 11.28 8.21
C ILE A 195 -14.55 10.17 8.23
N ASP A 196 -14.63 9.36 9.28
CA ASP A 196 -15.61 8.26 9.35
C ASP A 196 -17.06 8.78 9.43
N GLU A 197 -17.29 9.82 10.22
CA GLU A 197 -18.61 10.47 10.30
C GLU A 197 -19.02 11.08 8.95
N SER A 198 -18.10 11.82 8.32
CA SER A 198 -18.30 12.45 7.02
C SER A 198 -18.52 11.41 5.92
N TYR A 199 -17.72 10.35 5.89
CA TYR A 199 -17.87 9.21 4.98
C TYR A 199 -19.22 8.52 5.14
N SER A 200 -19.62 8.23 6.38
CA SER A 200 -20.92 7.62 6.68
C SER A 200 -22.09 8.48 6.22
N PHE A 201 -21.99 9.81 6.40
CA PHE A 201 -22.96 10.76 5.91
C PHE A 201 -23.05 10.75 4.37
N GLU A 202 -21.93 10.95 3.66
CA GLU A 202 -21.90 11.00 2.20
C GLU A 202 -22.40 9.69 1.56
N LYS A 203 -22.05 8.54 2.15
CA LYS A 203 -22.55 7.24 1.71
C LYS A 203 -24.07 7.17 1.83
N ASN A 204 -24.63 7.63 2.95
CA ASN A 204 -26.08 7.60 3.16
C ASN A 204 -26.80 8.52 2.17
N GLU A 205 -26.27 9.71 1.89
CA GLU A 205 -26.81 10.64 0.90
C GLU A 205 -26.79 10.02 -0.51
N ALA A 206 -25.65 9.43 -0.91
CA ALA A 206 -25.53 8.73 -2.18
C ALA A 206 -26.53 7.56 -2.29
N CYS A 207 -26.68 6.76 -1.23
CA CYS A 207 -27.67 5.69 -1.20
C CYS A 207 -29.10 6.21 -1.40
N GLN A 208 -29.47 7.29 -0.69
CA GLN A 208 -30.81 7.89 -0.78
C GLN A 208 -31.11 8.45 -2.17
N LYS A 209 -30.12 9.12 -2.78
CA LYS A 209 -30.23 9.73 -4.11
C LYS A 209 -30.69 8.74 -5.18
N TYR A 210 -30.14 7.53 -5.17
CA TYR A 210 -30.41 6.51 -6.20
C TYR A 210 -31.43 5.45 -5.79
N LYS A 211 -31.87 5.40 -4.52
CA LYS A 211 -32.74 4.33 -4.00
C LYS A 211 -34.06 4.19 -4.74
N SER A 212 -34.67 5.29 -5.18
CA SER A 212 -35.94 5.26 -5.93
C SER A 212 -35.77 4.95 -7.42
N MET A 213 -34.53 4.86 -7.91
CA MET A 213 -34.19 4.68 -9.32
C MET A 213 -33.52 3.33 -9.59
N ILE A 214 -33.57 2.39 -8.64
CA ILE A 214 -32.93 1.07 -8.76
C ILE A 214 -33.54 0.32 -9.95
N VAL A 215 -32.72 0.11 -10.98
CA VAL A 215 -33.04 -0.77 -12.13
C VAL A 215 -32.50 -2.18 -11.88
N THR A 216 -31.22 -2.27 -11.48
CA THR A 216 -30.56 -3.49 -11.02
C THR A 216 -29.68 -3.15 -9.81
N LEU A 217 -29.33 -4.16 -9.00
CA LEU A 217 -28.44 -3.96 -7.85
C LEU A 217 -27.02 -3.58 -8.29
N ASP A 218 -26.54 -4.12 -9.40
CA ASP A 218 -25.19 -3.81 -9.92
C ASP A 218 -25.09 -2.35 -10.40
N LEU A 219 -26.09 -1.88 -11.15
CA LEU A 219 -26.13 -0.47 -11.59
C LEU A 219 -26.30 0.48 -10.39
N TYR A 220 -27.14 0.11 -9.42
CA TYR A 220 -27.29 0.88 -8.19
C TYR A 220 -25.96 0.99 -7.41
N LEU A 221 -25.21 -0.11 -7.32
CA LEU A 221 -23.90 -0.11 -6.68
C LEU A 221 -22.92 0.82 -7.39
N GLU A 222 -22.87 0.76 -8.71
CA GLU A 222 -22.01 1.61 -9.55
C GLU A 222 -22.37 3.09 -9.38
N ASP A 223 -23.66 3.43 -9.45
CA ASP A 223 -24.14 4.80 -9.27
C ASP A 223 -23.78 5.35 -7.88
N VAL A 224 -24.03 4.58 -6.81
CA VAL A 224 -23.71 5.00 -5.45
C VAL A 224 -22.20 5.12 -5.24
N ARG A 225 -21.40 4.21 -5.80
CA ARG A 225 -19.93 4.25 -5.70
C ARG A 225 -19.38 5.50 -6.39
N ASN A 226 -19.83 5.80 -7.61
CA ASN A 226 -19.39 6.96 -8.37
C ASN A 226 -19.77 8.27 -7.67
N GLU A 227 -20.99 8.34 -7.13
CA GLU A 227 -21.43 9.49 -6.34
C GLU A 227 -20.60 9.65 -5.08
N LEU A 228 -20.37 8.56 -4.33
CA LEU A 228 -19.56 8.59 -3.12
C LEU A 228 -18.13 9.07 -3.41
N PHE A 229 -17.50 8.60 -4.48
CA PHE A 229 -16.18 9.09 -4.89
C PHE A 229 -16.21 10.60 -5.20
N ALA A 230 -17.22 11.07 -5.93
CA ALA A 230 -17.36 12.49 -6.23
C ALA A 230 -17.60 13.33 -4.97
N SER A 231 -18.45 12.85 -4.06
CA SER A 231 -18.70 13.47 -2.75
C SER A 231 -17.42 13.54 -1.93
N MET A 232 -16.72 12.43 -1.73
CA MET A 232 -15.49 12.39 -0.94
C MET A 232 -14.38 13.24 -1.55
N LYS A 233 -14.23 13.28 -2.89
CA LYS A 233 -13.28 14.18 -3.54
C LYS A 233 -13.54 15.65 -3.20
N ASN A 234 -14.80 16.06 -3.10
CA ASN A 234 -15.19 17.44 -2.82
C ASN A 234 -15.42 17.68 -1.31
N ASN A 235 -15.17 16.69 -0.46
CA ASN A 235 -15.54 16.74 0.93
C ASN A 235 -14.58 17.66 1.73
N PRO A 236 -15.11 18.68 2.43
CA PRO A 236 -14.28 19.65 3.13
C PRO A 236 -13.57 19.06 4.36
N VAL A 237 -14.16 18.06 5.01
CA VAL A 237 -13.56 17.37 6.17
C VAL A 237 -12.35 16.57 5.71
N LEU A 238 -12.52 15.71 4.69
CA LEU A 238 -11.41 14.94 4.11
C LEU A 238 -10.27 15.87 3.66
N ARG A 239 -10.61 16.96 2.98
CA ARG A 239 -9.60 17.95 2.54
C ARG A 239 -8.83 18.56 3.71
N THR A 240 -9.52 18.90 4.78
CA THR A 240 -8.91 19.54 5.95
C THR A 240 -7.95 18.56 6.63
N GLU A 241 -8.41 17.35 6.96
CA GLU A 241 -7.59 16.33 7.62
C GLU A 241 -6.35 15.95 6.78
N LEU A 242 -6.49 15.78 5.45
CA LEU A 242 -5.35 15.45 4.58
C LEU A 242 -4.32 16.59 4.51
N LEU A 243 -4.77 17.84 4.41
CA LEU A 243 -3.87 18.99 4.32
C LEU A 243 -3.20 19.29 5.67
N GLU A 244 -3.91 19.15 6.77
CA GLU A 244 -3.33 19.25 8.11
C GLU A 244 -2.28 18.15 8.32
N TYR A 245 -2.60 16.90 7.99
CA TYR A 245 -1.64 15.81 8.08
C TYR A 245 -0.42 16.04 7.17
N TYR A 246 -0.63 16.56 5.95
CA TYR A 246 0.46 16.94 5.05
C TYR A 246 1.36 18.02 5.66
N GLU A 247 0.80 19.09 6.21
CA GLU A 247 1.59 20.19 6.77
C GLU A 247 2.48 19.74 7.94
N HIS A 248 2.01 18.80 8.76
CA HIS A 248 2.79 18.19 9.83
C HIS A 248 3.90 17.25 9.32
N ASN A 249 3.71 16.63 8.15
CA ASN A 249 4.61 15.59 7.63
C ASN A 249 5.45 16.01 6.43
N LYS A 250 5.23 17.18 5.83
CA LYS A 250 5.84 17.59 4.55
C LYS A 250 7.37 17.54 4.51
N SER A 251 8.04 17.62 5.66
CA SER A 251 9.51 17.47 5.76
C SER A 251 9.99 16.04 5.60
N ASN A 252 9.13 15.04 5.79
CA ASN A 252 9.44 13.62 5.71
C ASN A 252 8.82 12.92 4.48
N LEU A 253 8.24 13.68 3.55
CA LEU A 253 7.58 13.16 2.34
C LEU A 253 8.48 13.23 1.11
N ALA A 254 8.39 12.21 0.27
CA ALA A 254 9.13 12.10 -0.98
C ALA A 254 8.55 12.96 -2.14
N PHE A 255 7.52 13.75 -1.86
CA PHE A 255 6.81 14.59 -2.82
C PHE A 255 6.35 15.88 -2.17
N LYS A 256 5.85 16.82 -2.98
CA LYS A 256 5.22 18.06 -2.53
C LYS A 256 3.79 18.16 -3.08
N ILE A 257 2.88 18.71 -2.27
CA ILE A 257 1.56 19.15 -2.72
C ILE A 257 1.65 20.62 -3.15
N MET A 258 1.19 20.90 -4.37
CA MET A 258 1.12 22.22 -4.98
C MET A 258 -0.32 22.73 -4.93
N ASN A 259 -0.46 24.03 -4.62
CA ASN A 259 -1.74 24.75 -4.70
C ASN A 259 -2.16 25.01 -6.16
#